data_AF-A0A167NGR6-F1
#
_entry.id   AF-A0A167NGR6-F1
#
_cell.length_a   1.000
_cell.length_b   1.000
_cell.length_c   1.000
_cell.angle_alpha   90.00
_cell.angle_beta   90.00
_cell.angle_gamma   90.00
#
_symmetry.space_group_name_H-M   'P 1'
#
loop_
_entity.id
_entity.type
_entity.pdbx_description
1 polymer ?
#
loop_
_entity_poly.entity_id
_entity_poly.type
_entity_poly.pdbx_seq_one_letter_code
_entity_poly.pdbx_strand_id
1 'polypeptide(L)'
;MNQHKSQHSVLEKINIWSADNTDSPSLLISQDDGSFHLGYYSGMGTSDNTPIEQLDPQYKATISQLYISGKLIQSGKAFTLYPGSDSFKKLVSVK
;
A
#
# COMPACT_ATOMS: atom_id res chain seq x y z
N MET A 1 -15.59 20.37 -5.18
CA MET A 1 -16.60 19.35 -4.83
C MET A 1 -15.88 18.26 -4.06
N ASN A 2 -15.82 18.38 -2.73
CA ASN A 2 -15.05 17.45 -1.89
C ASN A 2 -15.88 16.19 -1.71
N GLN A 3 -15.58 15.16 -2.50
CA GLN A 3 -16.18 13.85 -2.30
C GLN A 3 -15.60 13.28 -1.00
N HIS A 4 -16.36 13.35 0.09
CA HIS A 4 -16.17 12.43 1.21
C HIS A 4 -16.30 11.02 0.64
N LYS A 5 -15.17 10.34 0.43
CA LYS A 5 -15.21 8.90 0.14
C LYS A 5 -15.89 8.23 1.34
N SER A 6 -16.87 7.38 1.06
CA SER A 6 -17.47 6.57 2.12
C SER A 6 -16.40 5.63 2.68
N GLN A 7 -16.42 5.37 3.99
CA GLN A 7 -15.49 4.43 4.62
C GLN A 7 -15.49 3.06 3.93
N HIS A 8 -16.65 2.66 3.37
CA HIS A 8 -16.78 1.44 2.57
C HIS A 8 -15.88 1.45 1.33
N SER A 9 -15.84 2.56 0.59
CA SER A 9 -14.99 2.70 -0.60
C SER A 9 -13.49 2.71 -0.27
N VAL A 10 -13.12 3.23 0.89
CA VAL A 10 -11.73 3.20 1.38
C VAL A 10 -11.30 1.78 1.69
N LEU A 11 -12.10 1.04 2.45
CA LEU A 11 -11.81 -0.36 2.80
C LEU A 11 -11.78 -1.28 1.59
N GLU A 12 -12.70 -1.12 0.65
CA GLU A 12 -12.73 -1.90 -0.59
C GLU A 12 -11.42 -1.73 -1.37
N LYS A 13 -10.94 -0.49 -1.53
CA LYS A 13 -9.66 -0.23 -2.19
C LYS A 13 -8.47 -0.81 -1.45
N ILE A 14 -8.44 -0.67 -0.13
CA ILE A 14 -7.36 -1.28 0.68
C ILE A 14 -7.35 -2.79 0.48
N ASN A 15 -8.51 -3.46 0.53
CA ASN A 15 -8.61 -4.90 0.30
C ASN A 15 -8.10 -5.32 -1.09
N ILE A 16 -8.34 -4.50 -2.12
CA ILE A 16 -7.82 -4.76 -3.47
C ILE A 16 -6.29 -4.63 -3.49
N TRP A 17 -5.75 -3.58 -2.86
CA TRP A 17 -4.31 -3.30 -2.83
C TRP A 17 -3.52 -4.28 -1.95
N SER A 18 -4.16 -4.86 -0.94
CA SER A 18 -3.58 -5.84 -0.02
C SER A 18 -3.96 -7.29 -0.34
N ALA A 19 -4.54 -7.55 -1.52
CA ALA A 19 -4.77 -8.90 -1.98
C ALA A 19 -3.45 -9.54 -2.42
N ASP A 20 -3.22 -10.78 -1.97
CA ASP A 20 -1.95 -11.52 -2.17
C ASP A 20 -1.64 -11.79 -3.66
N ASN A 21 -2.68 -11.80 -4.50
CA ASN A 21 -2.60 -12.02 -5.94
C ASN A 21 -2.59 -10.74 -6.80
N THR A 22 -2.53 -9.55 -6.18
CA THR A 22 -2.44 -8.29 -6.92
C THR A 22 -0.98 -7.84 -7.03
N ASP A 23 -0.50 -7.70 -8.26
CA ASP A 23 0.84 -7.17 -8.54
C ASP A 23 0.86 -5.66 -8.68
N SER A 24 -0.23 -5.06 -9.15
CA SER A 24 -0.35 -3.60 -9.31
C SER A 24 -1.82 -3.15 -9.37
N PRO A 25 -2.23 -2.13 -8.60
CA PRO A 25 -1.48 -1.50 -7.52
C PRO A 25 -1.40 -2.41 -6.28
N SER A 26 -0.28 -2.34 -5.55
CA SER A 26 -0.03 -3.11 -4.33
C SER A 26 0.28 -2.20 -3.15
N LEU A 27 -0.24 -2.55 -1.97
CA LEU A 27 0.04 -1.82 -0.75
C LEU A 27 1.41 -2.26 -0.21
N LEU A 28 2.27 -1.28 0.07
CA LEU A 28 3.65 -1.47 0.47
C LEU A 28 3.93 -0.77 1.80
N ILE A 29 4.95 -1.26 2.51
CA ILE A 29 5.56 -0.58 3.65
C ILE A 29 7.07 -0.49 3.43
N SER A 30 7.62 0.71 3.59
CA SER A 30 9.07 0.94 3.58
C SER A 30 9.68 0.25 4.78
N GLN A 31 10.75 -0.52 4.55
CA GLN A 31 11.56 -1.13 5.60
C GLN A 31 12.58 -0.14 6.17
N ASP A 32 12.78 1.00 5.50
CA ASP A 32 13.78 1.99 5.86
C ASP A 32 13.22 2.98 6.89
N ASP A 33 11.97 3.41 6.74
CA ASP A 33 11.32 4.37 7.65
C ASP A 33 9.92 3.95 8.17
N GLY A 34 9.37 2.84 7.68
CA GLY A 34 8.04 2.34 8.09
C GLY A 34 6.86 3.07 7.47
N SER A 35 7.08 3.96 6.51
CA SER A 35 6.01 4.67 5.80
C SER A 35 5.24 3.74 4.84
N PHE A 36 3.98 4.08 4.55
CA PHE A 36 3.12 3.29 3.68
C PHE A 36 3.08 3.86 2.28
N HIS A 37 3.14 2.99 1.28
CA HIS A 37 3.18 3.37 -0.13
C HIS A 37 2.19 2.55 -0.94
N LEU A 38 1.72 3.13 -2.04
CA LEU A 38 1.01 2.41 -3.08
C LEU A 38 1.98 2.19 -4.25
N GLY A 39 2.44 0.95 -4.41
CA GLY A 39 3.26 0.55 -5.55
C GLY A 39 2.40 0.27 -6.79
N TYR A 40 2.88 0.63 -7.96
CA TYR A 40 2.20 0.37 -9.24
C TYR A 40 3.18 0.17 -10.38
N TYR A 41 2.75 -0.58 -11.39
CA TYR A 41 3.47 -0.72 -12.65
C TYR A 41 3.36 0.56 -13.47
N SER A 42 4.48 1.16 -13.85
CA SER A 42 4.54 2.41 -14.61
C SER A 42 4.75 2.22 -16.11
N GLY A 43 4.89 0.97 -16.58
CA GLY A 43 5.12 0.63 -18.00
C GLY A 43 6.55 0.17 -18.27
N MET A 44 6.82 -0.37 -19.46
CA MET A 44 8.17 -0.74 -19.94
C MET A 44 9.04 -1.56 -18.96
N GLY A 45 8.43 -2.41 -18.13
CA GLY A 45 9.15 -3.22 -17.13
C GLY A 45 9.54 -2.44 -15.86
N THR A 46 9.09 -1.20 -15.70
CA THR A 46 9.35 -0.37 -14.52
C THR A 46 8.15 -0.31 -13.60
N SER A 47 8.43 -0.16 -12.31
CA SER A 47 7.43 0.07 -11.27
C SER A 47 7.81 1.34 -10.51
N ASP A 48 6.81 1.98 -9.94
CA ASP A 48 6.96 3.20 -9.14
C ASP A 48 6.03 3.13 -7.94
N ASN A 49 6.08 4.13 -7.07
CA ASN A 49 5.25 4.19 -5.89
C ASN A 49 4.80 5.62 -5.58
N THR A 50 3.68 5.71 -4.86
CA THR A 50 3.19 6.96 -4.29
C THR A 50 3.07 6.79 -2.78
N PRO A 51 3.70 7.66 -1.96
CA PRO A 51 3.47 7.70 -0.52
C PRO A 51 1.98 7.86 -0.21
N ILE A 52 1.47 7.12 0.76
CA ILE A 52 0.03 7.12 1.06
C ILE A 52 -0.47 8.50 1.51
N GLU A 53 0.42 9.33 2.04
CA GLU A 53 0.19 10.73 2.43
C GLU A 53 -0.23 11.63 1.27
N GLN A 54 0.10 11.25 0.03
CA GLN A 54 -0.34 11.97 -1.16
C GLN A 54 -1.78 11.60 -1.59
N LEU A 55 -2.36 10.55 -0.98
CA LEU A 55 -3.76 10.16 -1.18
C LEU A 55 -4.66 10.79 -0.11
N ASP A 56 -5.96 10.48 -0.18
CA ASP A 56 -6.91 10.89 0.85
C ASP A 56 -6.44 10.44 2.25
N PRO A 57 -6.39 11.32 3.27
CA PRO A 57 -5.90 10.99 4.61
C PRO A 57 -6.62 9.79 5.26
N GLN A 58 -7.86 9.49 4.85
CA GLN A 58 -8.58 8.33 5.33
C GLN A 58 -7.87 7.01 4.99
N TYR A 59 -7.12 6.93 3.88
CA TYR A 59 -6.33 5.74 3.56
C TYR A 59 -5.25 5.52 4.61
N LYS A 60 -4.43 6.54 4.90
CA LYS A 60 -3.38 6.45 5.91
C LYS A 60 -3.92 6.02 7.27
N ALA A 61 -5.01 6.66 7.70
CA ALA A 61 -5.65 6.34 8.98
C ALA A 61 -6.14 4.88 9.03
N THR A 62 -6.82 4.43 7.98
CA THR A 62 -7.38 3.07 7.90
C THR A 62 -6.28 2.01 7.78
N ILE A 63 -5.27 2.24 6.94
CA ILE A 63 -4.12 1.34 6.78
C ILE A 63 -3.37 1.20 8.11
N SER A 64 -3.10 2.31 8.80
CA SER A 64 -2.46 2.30 10.12
C SER A 64 -3.25 1.46 11.12
N GLN A 65 -4.57 1.65 11.19
CA GLN A 65 -5.44 0.88 12.09
C GLN A 65 -5.43 -0.62 11.76
N LEU A 66 -5.52 -0.98 10.48
CA LEU A 66 -5.51 -2.37 10.05
C LEU A 66 -4.14 -3.03 10.30
N TYR A 67 -3.06 -2.30 10.11
CA TYR A 67 -1.70 -2.78 10.38
C TYR A 67 -1.45 -3.00 11.87
N ILE A 68 -1.80 -2.01 12.72
CA ILE A 68 -1.66 -2.12 14.18
C ILE A 68 -2.54 -3.25 14.75
N SER A 69 -3.73 -3.46 14.19
CA SER A 69 -4.63 -4.54 14.60
C SER A 69 -4.24 -5.92 14.07
N GLY A 70 -3.17 -6.02 13.26
CA GLY A 70 -2.71 -7.28 12.66
C GLY A 70 -3.60 -7.80 11.52
N LYS A 71 -4.55 -6.98 11.03
CA LYS A 71 -5.37 -7.31 9.86
C LYS A 71 -4.62 -7.11 8.54
N LEU A 72 -3.63 -6.23 8.53
CA LEU A 72 -2.61 -6.16 7.49
C LEU A 72 -1.28 -6.63 8.08
N ILE A 73 -0.59 -7.52 7.36
CA ILE A 73 0.72 -8.03 7.74
C ILE A 73 1.73 -7.83 6.62
N GLN A 74 3.00 -7.71 6.98
CA GLN A 74 4.07 -7.73 5.99
C GLN A 74 4.22 -9.14 5.42
N SER A 75 4.31 -9.27 4.10
CA SER A 75 4.47 -10.55 3.39
C SER A 75 5.60 -10.49 2.38
N GLY A 76 6.20 -11.66 2.13
CA GLY A 76 7.27 -11.85 1.16
C GLY A 76 8.64 -11.34 1.61
N LYS A 77 9.60 -11.38 0.67
CA LYS A 77 10.94 -10.82 0.85
C LYS A 77 10.92 -9.32 0.56
N ALA A 78 11.83 -8.59 1.19
CA ALA A 78 12.02 -7.18 0.88
C ALA A 78 12.56 -7.01 -0.55
N PHE A 79 12.15 -5.94 -1.23
CA PHE A 79 12.55 -5.63 -2.60
C PHE A 79 12.57 -4.11 -2.84
N THR A 80 13.35 -3.66 -3.80
CA THR A 80 13.34 -2.26 -4.28
C THR A 80 12.58 -2.18 -5.61
N LEU A 81 11.94 -1.04 -5.89
CA LEU A 81 11.19 -0.82 -7.12
C LEU A 81 12.09 -0.34 -8.26
N TYR A 82 13.08 0.51 -7.93
CA TYR A 82 14.10 1.02 -8.84
C TYR A 82 15.37 1.35 -8.04
N PRO A 83 16.54 1.49 -8.71
CA PRO A 83 17.77 1.86 -8.01
C PRO A 83 17.63 3.20 -7.27
N GLY A 84 17.90 3.18 -5.96
CA GLY A 84 17.76 4.35 -5.10
C GLY A 84 16.36 4.56 -4.50
N SER A 85 15.39 3.68 -4.77
CA SER A 85 14.16 3.63 -3.97
C SER A 85 14.43 3.00 -2.60
N ASP A 86 13.51 3.24 -1.67
CA ASP A 86 13.42 2.48 -0.43
C ASP A 86 13.33 0.97 -0.68
N SER A 87 13.71 0.21 0.34
CA SER A 87 13.42 -1.22 0.44
C SER A 87 12.00 -1.43 0.94
N PHE A 88 11.16 -2.15 0.20
CA PHE A 88 9.74 -2.36 0.51
C PHE A 88 9.40 -3.81 0.82
N LYS A 89 8.32 -4.02 1.58
CA LYS A 89 7.56 -5.28 1.61
C LYS A 89 6.09 -5.03 1.26
N LYS A 90 5.42 -6.06 0.73
CA LYS A 90 3.98 -6.03 0.53
C LYS A 90 3.25 -6.08 1.88
N LEU A 91 2.16 -5.33 2.00
CA LEU A 91 1.16 -5.48 3.06
C LEU A 91 -0.03 -6.26 2.51
N VAL A 92 -0.29 -7.43 3.10
CA VAL A 92 -1.40 -8.30 2.69
C VAL A 92 -2.45 -8.41 3.78
N SER A 93 -3.71 -8.54 3.39
CA SER A 93 -4.79 -8.80 4.34
C SER A 93 -4.72 -10.22 4.87
N VAL A 94 -4.85 -10.37 6.19
CA VAL A 94 -5.02 -11.67 6.83
C VAL A 94 -6.43 -12.20 6.51
N LYS A 95 -6.51 -13.45 6.06
CA LYS A 95 -7.78 -14.15 5.79
C LYS A 95 -8.48 -14.57 7.08
#